data_AF-A0A8I2E5U2-F1
#
_entry.id   AF-A0A8I2E5U2-F1
#
_cell.length_a   1.000
_cell.length_b   1.000
_cell.length_c   1.000
_cell.angle_alpha   90.00
_cell.angle_beta   90.00
_cell.angle_gamma   90.00
#
_symmetry.space_group_name_H-M   'P 1'
#
loop_
_entity.id
_entity.type
_entity.pdbx_description
1 polymer ?
#
loop_
_entity_poly.entity_id
_entity_poly.type
_entity_poly.pdbx_seq_one_letter_code
_entity_poly.pdbx_strand_id
1 'polypeptide(L)'
;MEAGDILMRRGLTDHAPAAQVHVIEAAKALEDFRLGHVTALERAEVLLDRAIATFQERTGEHDEAAWQAAAVYMVELWATRYSAARPTAFDPAPPPPSRLTPAHPLRLETVSREAHDLLLSAGRSLERRARGLDSMDVVRAQHGMHEAARLLHDQLDGLSTPLWVLICRFCAEIQAENLRILKAPAPGTTA
;
A
#
# COMPACT_ATOMS: atom_id res chain seq x y z
N MET A 1 10.12 25.77 -0.01
CA MET A 1 10.32 24.57 0.83
C MET A 1 9.25 24.57 1.91
N GLU A 2 8.03 24.17 1.59
CA GLU A 2 6.99 23.97 2.59
C GLU A 2 7.05 22.52 3.08
N ALA A 3 7.91 22.28 4.07
CA ALA A 3 7.90 21.05 4.86
C ALA A 3 6.73 21.10 5.86
N GLY A 4 5.51 21.26 5.36
CA GLY A 4 4.29 21.09 6.16
C GLY A 4 4.09 19.61 6.49
N ASP A 5 3.54 19.34 7.66
CA ASP A 5 3.20 18.00 8.14
C ASP A 5 2.43 17.20 7.06
N ILE A 6 3.04 16.12 6.54
CA ILE A 6 2.44 15.26 5.50
C ILE A 6 1.05 14.77 5.92
N LEU A 7 0.85 14.48 7.20
CA LEU A 7 -0.39 13.95 7.76
C LEU A 7 -1.50 15.02 7.83
N MET A 8 -1.14 16.30 7.82
CA MET A 8 -2.07 17.43 7.81
C MET A 8 -2.52 17.85 6.41
N ARG A 9 -1.89 17.31 5.37
CA ARG A 9 -2.26 17.57 3.97
C ARG A 9 -3.47 16.73 3.57
N ARG A 10 -4.10 17.08 2.44
CA ARG A 10 -5.04 16.16 1.78
C ARG A 10 -4.31 14.87 1.40
N GLY A 11 -4.92 13.74 1.73
CA GLY A 11 -4.37 12.42 1.42
C GLY A 11 -4.68 12.00 -0.01
N LEU A 12 -4.01 10.95 -0.49
CA LEU A 12 -4.30 10.38 -1.82
C LEU A 12 -5.78 9.99 -1.98
N THR A 13 -6.42 9.58 -0.89
CA THR A 13 -7.85 9.26 -0.80
C THR A 13 -8.76 10.46 -1.06
N ASP A 14 -8.32 11.67 -0.71
CA ASP A 14 -9.09 12.90 -0.94
C ASP A 14 -9.03 13.31 -2.41
N HIS A 15 -7.92 12.98 -3.10
CA HIS A 15 -7.74 13.23 -4.52
C HIS A 15 -8.49 12.20 -5.39
N ALA A 16 -8.52 10.93 -4.97
CA ALA A 16 -9.08 9.83 -5.75
C ALA A 16 -9.84 8.80 -4.87
N PRO A 17 -11.00 9.17 -4.29
CA PRO A 17 -11.74 8.27 -3.39
C PRO A 17 -12.22 6.99 -4.08
N ALA A 18 -12.61 7.09 -5.35
CA ALA A 18 -13.01 5.92 -6.15
C ALA A 18 -11.84 4.95 -6.39
N ALA A 19 -10.61 5.46 -6.58
CA ALA A 19 -9.43 4.63 -6.77
C ALA A 19 -9.13 3.79 -5.52
N GLN A 20 -9.32 4.37 -4.33
CA GLN A 20 -9.21 3.62 -3.07
C GLN A 20 -10.21 2.45 -3.01
N VAL A 21 -11.46 2.67 -3.43
CA VAL A 21 -12.45 1.57 -3.49
C VAL A 21 -11.97 0.46 -4.43
N HIS A 22 -11.41 0.81 -5.59
CA HIS A 22 -10.86 -0.16 -6.52
C HIS A 22 -9.67 -0.94 -5.93
N VAL A 23 -8.76 -0.28 -5.21
CA VAL A 23 -7.67 -0.95 -4.48
C VAL A 23 -8.21 -1.96 -3.46
N ILE A 24 -9.20 -1.56 -2.67
CA ILE A 24 -9.80 -2.43 -1.64
C ILE A 24 -10.49 -3.65 -2.28
N GLU A 25 -11.28 -3.43 -3.32
CA GLU A 25 -11.97 -4.51 -4.02
C GLU A 25 -10.99 -5.43 -4.77
N ALA A 26 -9.91 -4.89 -5.33
CA ALA A 26 -8.83 -5.69 -5.92
C ALA A 26 -8.16 -6.58 -4.85
N ALA A 27 -7.88 -6.03 -3.66
CA ALA A 27 -7.29 -6.77 -2.56
C ALA A 27 -8.18 -7.91 -2.05
N LYS A 28 -9.51 -7.69 -1.98
CA LYS A 28 -10.48 -8.74 -1.67
C LYS A 28 -10.48 -9.84 -2.72
N ALA A 29 -10.52 -9.48 -4.00
CA ALA A 29 -10.52 -10.44 -5.09
C ALA A 29 -9.20 -11.24 -5.16
N LEU A 30 -8.07 -10.59 -4.85
CA LEU A 30 -6.78 -11.28 -4.70
C LEU A 30 -6.81 -12.30 -3.55
N GLU A 31 -7.43 -11.94 -2.43
CA GLU A 31 -7.60 -12.89 -1.31
C GLU A 31 -8.54 -14.06 -1.68
N ASP A 32 -9.65 -13.79 -2.36
CA ASP A 32 -10.57 -14.82 -2.85
C ASP A 32 -9.84 -15.81 -3.77
N PHE A 33 -8.96 -15.31 -4.63
CA PHE A 33 -8.08 -16.16 -5.45
C PHE A 33 -7.16 -17.02 -4.57
N ARG A 34 -6.55 -16.45 -3.53
CA ARG A 34 -5.71 -17.18 -2.56
C ARG A 34 -6.49 -18.22 -1.75
N LEU A 35 -7.82 -18.12 -1.70
CA LEU A 35 -8.73 -19.09 -1.09
C LEU A 35 -9.22 -20.16 -2.08
N GLY A 36 -8.80 -20.11 -3.35
CA GLY A 36 -9.11 -21.10 -4.38
C GLY A 36 -10.15 -20.66 -5.41
N HIS A 37 -10.66 -19.43 -5.33
CA HIS A 37 -11.58 -18.89 -6.34
C HIS A 37 -10.81 -18.39 -7.56
N VAL A 38 -10.49 -19.30 -8.48
CA VAL A 38 -9.58 -19.03 -9.62
C VAL A 38 -10.03 -17.84 -10.48
N THR A 39 -11.34 -17.64 -10.68
CA THR A 39 -11.88 -16.51 -11.47
C THR A 39 -11.74 -15.15 -10.78
N ALA A 40 -11.42 -15.12 -9.48
CA ALA A 40 -11.23 -13.88 -8.75
C ALA A 40 -9.94 -13.15 -9.14
N LEU A 41 -8.95 -13.85 -9.71
CA LEU A 41 -7.71 -13.22 -10.18
C LEU A 41 -7.98 -12.21 -11.31
N GLU A 42 -8.76 -12.60 -12.32
CA GLU A 42 -9.13 -11.71 -13.43
C GLU A 42 -9.87 -10.47 -12.89
N ARG A 43 -10.77 -10.67 -11.91
CA ARG A 43 -11.46 -9.56 -11.24
C ARG A 43 -10.47 -8.65 -10.50
N ALA A 44 -9.49 -9.20 -9.80
CA ALA A 44 -8.46 -8.43 -9.10
C ALA A 44 -7.65 -7.57 -10.06
N GLU A 45 -7.27 -8.11 -11.21
CA GLU A 45 -6.51 -7.41 -12.26
C GLU A 45 -7.34 -6.29 -12.91
N VAL A 46 -8.61 -6.55 -13.25
CA VAL A 46 -9.51 -5.51 -13.78
C VAL A 46 -9.71 -4.36 -12.77
N LEU A 47 -9.79 -4.68 -11.48
CA LEU A 47 -9.93 -3.66 -10.43
C LEU A 47 -8.63 -2.89 -10.19
N LEU A 48 -7.47 -3.55 -10.28
CA LEU A 48 -6.17 -2.90 -10.25
C LEU A 48 -6.04 -1.89 -11.40
N ASP A 49 -6.42 -2.28 -12.62
CA ASP A 49 -6.36 -1.40 -13.80
C ASP A 49 -7.28 -0.19 -13.64
N ARG A 50 -8.48 -0.39 -13.09
CA ARG A 50 -9.41 0.71 -12.76
C ARG A 50 -8.85 1.65 -11.70
N ALA A 51 -8.17 1.11 -10.68
CA ALA A 51 -7.47 1.91 -9.67
C ALA A 51 -6.40 2.79 -10.33
N ILE A 52 -5.54 2.20 -11.17
CA ILE A 52 -4.48 2.92 -11.90
C ILE A 52 -5.07 4.02 -12.78
N ALA A 53 -6.03 3.69 -13.63
CA ALA A 53 -6.67 4.66 -14.52
C ALA A 53 -7.32 5.83 -13.75
N THR A 54 -7.99 5.53 -12.63
CA THR A 54 -8.60 6.56 -11.79
C THR A 54 -7.55 7.43 -11.11
N PHE A 55 -6.45 6.85 -10.61
CA PHE A 55 -5.36 7.63 -10.04
C PHE A 55 -4.73 8.56 -11.07
N GLN A 56 -4.44 8.04 -12.26
CA GLN A 56 -3.89 8.80 -13.38
C GLN A 56 -4.80 9.97 -13.77
N GLU A 57 -6.11 9.73 -13.94
CA GLU A 57 -7.08 10.78 -14.28
C GLU A 57 -7.17 11.87 -13.20
N ARG A 58 -7.15 11.47 -11.92
CA ARG A 58 -7.35 12.41 -10.79
C ARG A 58 -6.11 13.19 -10.40
N THR A 59 -4.93 12.63 -10.65
CA THR A 59 -3.64 13.27 -10.33
C THR A 59 -3.04 14.02 -11.51
N GLY A 60 -3.41 13.64 -12.74
CA GLY A 60 -2.85 14.19 -13.98
C GLY A 60 -1.47 13.61 -14.33
N GLU A 61 -0.98 12.63 -13.58
CA GLU A 61 0.30 11.97 -13.82
C GLU A 61 0.04 10.59 -14.43
N HIS A 62 0.65 10.30 -15.59
CA HIS A 62 0.24 9.18 -16.46
C HIS A 62 1.29 8.08 -16.63
N ASP A 63 2.40 8.11 -15.88
CA ASP A 63 3.43 7.07 -16.00
C ASP A 63 2.89 5.71 -15.56
N GLU A 64 2.82 4.77 -16.51
CA GLU A 64 2.20 3.46 -16.29
C GLU A 64 3.04 2.60 -15.35
N ALA A 65 4.37 2.62 -15.49
CA ALA A 65 5.24 1.76 -14.69
C ALA A 65 5.23 2.16 -13.21
N ALA A 66 5.30 3.45 -12.93
CA ALA A 66 5.26 3.99 -11.58
C ALA A 66 3.90 3.78 -10.92
N TRP A 67 2.80 4.02 -11.63
CA TRP A 67 1.47 3.74 -11.11
C TRP A 67 1.21 2.26 -10.90
N GLN A 68 1.72 1.40 -11.78
CA GLN A 68 1.62 -0.04 -11.61
C GLN A 68 2.36 -0.48 -10.35
N ALA A 69 3.60 -0.03 -10.15
CA ALA A 69 4.37 -0.33 -8.95
C ALA A 69 3.65 0.12 -7.67
N ALA A 70 3.14 1.35 -7.67
CA ALA A 70 2.40 1.91 -6.55
C ALA A 70 1.10 1.15 -6.25
N ALA A 71 0.26 0.94 -7.26
CA ALA A 71 -1.06 0.33 -7.09
C ALA A 71 -0.98 -1.16 -6.72
N VAL A 72 -0.05 -1.92 -7.31
CA VAL A 72 0.21 -3.32 -6.92
C VAL A 72 0.61 -3.38 -5.44
N TYR A 73 1.51 -2.49 -5.01
CA TYR A 73 1.94 -2.46 -3.62
C TYR A 73 0.79 -2.10 -2.67
N MET A 74 -0.06 -1.13 -3.02
CA MET A 74 -1.26 -0.78 -2.25
C MET A 74 -2.23 -1.96 -2.09
N VAL A 75 -2.49 -2.69 -3.18
CA VAL A 75 -3.39 -3.85 -3.20
C VAL A 75 -2.84 -4.98 -2.34
N GLU A 76 -1.56 -5.32 -2.52
CA GLU A 76 -0.89 -6.38 -1.78
C GLU A 76 -0.84 -6.08 -0.29
N LEU A 77 -0.48 -4.84 0.07
CA LEU A 77 -0.45 -4.40 1.46
C LEU A 77 -1.85 -4.48 2.08
N TRP A 78 -2.90 -4.05 1.37
CA TRP A 78 -4.27 -4.17 1.86
C TRP A 78 -4.72 -5.63 2.01
N ALA A 79 -4.32 -6.51 1.09
CA ALA A 79 -4.69 -7.92 1.13
C ALA A 79 -4.20 -8.63 2.41
N THR A 80 -3.07 -8.19 2.99
CA THR A 80 -2.57 -8.74 4.27
C THR A 80 -3.57 -8.64 5.42
N ARG A 81 -4.54 -7.72 5.34
CA ARG A 81 -5.66 -7.61 6.29
C ARG A 81 -6.50 -8.89 6.36
N TYR A 82 -6.74 -9.51 5.21
CA TYR A 82 -7.63 -10.68 5.13
C TYR A 82 -6.91 -11.98 5.48
N SER A 83 -5.59 -12.01 5.33
CA SER A 83 -4.76 -13.16 5.67
C SER A 83 -4.19 -13.12 7.09
N ALA A 84 -4.59 -12.14 7.91
CA ALA A 84 -4.01 -11.85 9.22
C ALA A 84 -3.95 -13.06 10.19
N ALA A 85 -4.90 -13.99 10.07
CA ALA A 85 -5.01 -15.17 10.93
C ALA A 85 -4.49 -16.47 10.29
N ARG A 86 -3.98 -16.46 9.05
CA ARG A 86 -3.56 -17.67 8.34
C ARG A 86 -2.11 -17.61 7.85
N PRO A 87 -1.38 -18.74 7.83
CA PRO A 87 -0.05 -18.79 7.24
C PRO A 87 -0.10 -18.57 5.71
N THR A 88 0.38 -17.43 5.23
CA THR A 88 0.36 -17.06 3.80
C THR A 88 1.45 -17.71 2.95
N ALA A 89 2.38 -18.45 3.58
CA ALA A 89 3.49 -19.12 2.88
C ALA A 89 3.01 -20.17 1.86
N PHE A 90 1.76 -20.63 1.97
CA PHE A 90 1.15 -21.62 1.08
C PHE A 90 0.07 -21.03 0.18
N ASP A 91 -0.14 -19.71 0.21
CA ASP A 91 -1.12 -19.08 -0.67
C ASP A 91 -0.69 -19.27 -2.13
N PRO A 92 -1.61 -19.64 -3.03
CA PRO A 92 -1.28 -19.78 -4.44
C PRO A 92 -0.85 -18.42 -4.98
N ALA A 93 0.32 -18.38 -5.62
CA ALA A 93 0.78 -17.19 -6.32
C ALA A 93 0.05 -17.06 -7.67
N PRO A 94 -0.39 -15.86 -8.06
CA PRO A 94 -0.88 -15.62 -9.41
C PRO A 94 0.17 -16.06 -10.45
N PRO A 95 -0.18 -16.90 -11.43
CA PRO A 95 0.77 -17.33 -12.45
C PRO A 95 1.12 -16.18 -13.39
N PRO A 96 2.34 -16.13 -13.95
CA PRO A 96 2.67 -15.22 -15.05
C PRO A 96 1.69 -15.40 -16.22
N PRO A 97 1.29 -14.33 -16.92
CA PRO A 97 1.85 -12.97 -16.89
C PRO A 97 1.20 -12.00 -15.88
N SER A 98 0.61 -12.48 -14.78
CA SER A 98 -0.08 -11.62 -13.81
C SER A 98 0.80 -10.51 -13.22
N ARG A 99 0.22 -9.32 -13.07
CA ARG A 99 0.85 -8.14 -12.42
C ARG A 99 0.99 -8.31 -10.91
N LEU A 100 0.21 -9.22 -10.32
CA LEU A 100 0.19 -9.53 -8.88
C LEU A 100 1.11 -10.70 -8.51
N THR A 101 1.88 -11.25 -9.46
CA THR A 101 2.87 -12.30 -9.18
C THR A 101 4.00 -11.76 -8.27
N PRO A 102 4.47 -12.50 -7.24
CA PRO A 102 5.55 -12.06 -6.34
C PRO A 102 6.89 -11.76 -7.02
N ALA A 103 7.16 -12.33 -8.19
CA ALA A 103 8.39 -12.10 -8.96
C ALA A 103 8.27 -10.98 -10.01
N HIS A 104 7.15 -10.23 -10.02
CA HIS A 104 6.92 -9.20 -11.04
C HIS A 104 7.94 -8.04 -10.90
N PRO A 105 8.57 -7.57 -12.00
CA PRO A 105 9.70 -6.63 -11.93
C PRO A 105 9.33 -5.25 -11.35
N LEU A 106 8.08 -4.82 -11.52
CA LEU A 106 7.59 -3.54 -10.99
C LEU A 106 7.09 -3.61 -9.54
N ARG A 107 7.33 -4.69 -8.79
CA ARG A 107 6.99 -4.70 -7.36
C ARG A 107 7.89 -3.77 -6.56
N LEU A 108 7.34 -3.15 -5.52
CA LEU A 108 8.11 -2.24 -4.67
C LEU A 108 9.35 -2.90 -4.08
N GLU A 109 9.25 -4.15 -3.61
CA GLU A 109 10.39 -4.88 -3.02
C GLU A 109 11.50 -5.16 -4.04
N THR A 110 11.13 -5.29 -5.32
CA THR A 110 12.06 -5.52 -6.44
C THR A 110 12.69 -4.22 -6.92
N VAL A 111 11.91 -3.13 -6.96
CA VAL A 111 12.35 -1.78 -7.34
C VAL A 111 13.26 -1.18 -6.27
N SER A 112 12.83 -1.21 -5.00
CA SER A 112 13.60 -0.69 -3.88
C SER A 112 13.17 -1.37 -2.57
N ARG A 113 13.95 -2.37 -2.15
CA ARG A 113 13.80 -3.02 -0.85
C ARG A 113 13.90 -2.04 0.31
N GLU A 114 14.79 -1.05 0.20
CA GLU A 114 14.97 -0.03 1.24
C GLU A 114 13.72 0.84 1.40
N ALA A 115 13.11 1.28 0.30
CA ALA A 115 11.85 2.04 0.36
C ALA A 115 10.72 1.20 0.99
N HIS A 116 10.64 -0.09 0.65
CA HIS A 116 9.70 -1.02 1.29
C HIS A 116 9.89 -1.08 2.82
N ASP A 117 11.12 -1.29 3.29
CA ASP A 117 11.44 -1.39 4.71
C ASP A 117 11.15 -0.08 5.48
N LEU A 118 11.40 1.07 4.85
CA LEU A 118 11.05 2.39 5.38
C LEU A 118 9.52 2.57 5.52
N LEU A 119 8.73 2.16 4.54
CA LEU A 119 7.26 2.23 4.60
C LEU A 119 6.69 1.34 5.69
N LEU A 120 7.20 0.11 5.83
CA LEU A 120 6.79 -0.77 6.92
C LEU A 120 7.16 -0.19 8.30
N SER A 121 8.32 0.45 8.41
CA SER A 121 8.77 1.14 9.63
C SER A 121 7.93 2.38 9.95
N ALA A 122 7.55 3.15 8.93
CA ALA A 122 6.65 4.29 9.08
C ALA A 122 5.28 3.84 9.58
N GLY A 123 4.71 2.78 9.00
CA GLY A 123 3.44 2.20 9.47
C GLY A 123 3.51 1.72 10.92
N ARG A 124 4.59 1.05 11.34
CA ARG A 124 4.83 0.69 12.76
C ARG A 124 4.84 1.92 13.67
N SER A 125 5.49 3.00 13.24
CA SER A 125 5.56 4.24 14.03
C SER A 125 4.18 4.90 14.16
N LEU A 126 3.41 5.00 13.08
CA LEU A 126 2.02 5.49 13.13
C LEU A 126 1.12 4.63 14.03
N GLU A 127 1.31 3.32 14.01
CA GLU A 127 0.57 2.40 14.88
C GLU A 127 0.88 2.61 16.36
N ARG A 128 2.17 2.74 16.72
CA ARG A 128 2.59 3.06 18.10
C ARG A 128 2.10 4.43 18.56
N ARG A 129 2.11 5.44 17.67
CA ARG A 129 1.58 6.77 17.97
C ARG A 129 0.09 6.71 18.33
N ALA A 130 -0.70 5.91 17.63
CA ALA A 130 -2.12 5.73 17.89
C ALA A 130 -2.39 5.09 19.27
N ARG A 131 -1.43 4.33 19.81
CA ARG A 131 -1.46 3.80 21.19
C ARG A 131 -1.00 4.79 22.26
N GLY A 132 -0.62 6.01 21.87
CA GLY A 132 -0.14 7.04 22.80
C GLY A 132 1.27 6.80 23.35
N LEU A 133 2.09 5.99 22.69
CA LEU A 133 3.38 5.56 23.23
C LEU A 133 4.51 6.62 23.14
N ASP A 134 4.65 7.32 22.01
CA ASP A 134 5.74 8.30 21.80
C ASP A 134 5.30 9.39 20.81
N SER A 135 5.56 10.67 21.13
CA SER A 135 5.32 11.80 20.23
C SER A 135 6.32 11.86 19.07
N MET A 136 7.52 11.29 19.25
CA MET A 136 8.55 11.20 18.20
C MET A 136 8.18 10.22 17.09
N ASP A 137 7.20 9.34 17.30
CA ASP A 137 6.78 8.38 16.29
C ASP A 137 6.15 9.03 15.05
N VAL A 138 5.53 10.21 15.20
CA VAL A 138 5.05 10.99 14.04
C VAL A 138 6.21 11.45 13.17
N VAL A 139 7.27 11.97 13.80
CA VAL A 139 8.47 12.46 13.10
C VAL A 139 9.18 11.31 12.38
N ARG A 140 9.34 10.17 13.06
CA ARG A 140 9.92 8.95 12.45
C ARG A 140 9.09 8.47 11.26
N ALA A 141 7.77 8.47 11.38
CA ALA A 141 6.89 8.07 10.29
C ALA A 141 7.00 9.01 9.09
N GLN A 142 6.93 10.33 9.30
CA GLN A 142 7.06 11.33 8.24
C GLN A 142 8.43 11.24 7.54
N HIS A 143 9.50 11.10 8.31
CA HIS A 143 10.85 10.95 7.76
C HIS A 143 10.95 9.69 6.90
N GLY A 144 10.45 8.55 7.39
CA GLY A 144 10.43 7.30 6.64
C GLY A 144 9.62 7.40 5.34
N MET A 145 8.46 8.07 5.35
CA MET A 145 7.65 8.30 4.14
C MET A 145 8.36 9.20 3.13
N HIS A 146 9.01 10.28 3.58
CA HIS A 146 9.76 11.18 2.70
C HIS A 146 10.97 10.48 2.07
N GLU A 147 11.73 9.73 2.87
CA GLU A 147 12.91 9.05 2.37
C GLU A 147 12.54 7.91 1.41
N ALA A 148 11.47 7.16 1.72
CA ALA A 148 10.91 6.19 0.78
C ALA A 148 10.47 6.86 -0.53
N ALA A 149 9.77 8.00 -0.46
CA ALA A 149 9.34 8.74 -1.64
C ALA A 149 10.53 9.21 -2.49
N ARG A 150 11.62 9.67 -1.85
CA ARG A 150 12.85 10.07 -2.52
C ARG A 150 13.49 8.89 -3.27
N LEU A 151 13.68 7.76 -2.58
CA LEU A 151 14.25 6.55 -3.17
C LEU A 151 13.40 6.02 -4.33
N LEU A 152 12.07 6.08 -4.21
CA LEU A 152 11.18 5.63 -5.27
C LEU A 152 11.18 6.57 -6.47
N HIS A 153 11.23 7.89 -6.24
CA HIS A 153 11.39 8.85 -7.31
C HIS A 153 12.72 8.69 -8.06
N ASP A 154 13.81 8.37 -7.35
CA ASP A 154 15.12 8.12 -7.97
C ASP A 154 15.12 6.83 -8.84
N GLN A 155 14.27 5.85 -8.54
CA GLN A 155 14.15 4.59 -9.31
C GLN A 155 13.04 4.63 -10.38
N LEU A 156 11.99 5.42 -10.15
CA LEU A 156 10.79 5.58 -10.97
C LEU A 156 10.46 7.08 -11.05
N ASP A 157 11.16 7.78 -11.93
CA ASP A 157 11.07 9.24 -12.11
C ASP A 157 9.79 9.71 -12.80
N GLY A 158 8.93 8.77 -13.22
CA GLY A 158 7.67 9.02 -13.92
C GLY A 158 6.57 9.69 -13.07
N LEU A 159 6.70 9.72 -11.74
CA LEU A 159 5.82 10.49 -10.86
C LEU A 159 6.57 11.56 -10.08
N SER A 160 5.91 12.68 -9.84
CA SER A 160 6.44 13.79 -9.07
C SER A 160 6.72 13.37 -7.62
N THR A 161 7.78 13.93 -7.02
CA THR A 161 8.11 13.66 -5.61
C THR A 161 6.94 13.95 -4.66
N PRO A 162 6.15 15.04 -4.81
CA PRO A 162 4.98 15.27 -3.97
C PRO A 162 3.94 14.14 -4.05
N LEU A 163 3.70 13.59 -5.24
CA LEU A 163 2.77 12.48 -5.41
C LEU A 163 3.32 11.19 -4.79
N TRP A 164 4.60 10.88 -4.97
CA TRP A 164 5.25 9.76 -4.28
C TRP A 164 5.12 9.87 -2.75
N VAL A 165 5.21 11.07 -2.18
CA VAL A 165 4.97 11.30 -0.74
C VAL A 165 3.52 10.94 -0.34
N LEU A 166 2.52 11.29 -1.15
CA LEU A 166 1.12 10.94 -0.88
C LEU A 166 0.86 9.44 -0.99
N ILE A 167 1.48 8.77 -1.97
CA ILE A 167 1.47 7.30 -2.12
C ILE A 167 2.10 6.64 -0.90
N CYS A 168 3.28 7.09 -0.49
CA CYS A 168 3.99 6.58 0.68
C CYS A 168 3.17 6.75 1.97
N ARG A 169 2.53 7.91 2.13
CA ARG A 169 1.60 8.17 3.25
C ARG A 169 0.47 7.16 3.27
N PHE A 170 -0.22 6.99 2.14
CA PHE A 170 -1.33 6.06 2.02
C PHE A 170 -0.92 4.62 2.40
N CYS A 171 0.22 4.14 1.88
CA CYS A 171 0.75 2.82 2.22
C CYS A 171 1.11 2.69 3.71
N ALA A 172 1.76 3.71 4.29
CA ALA A 172 2.10 3.69 5.72
C ALA A 172 0.85 3.67 6.61
N GLU A 173 -0.21 4.40 6.25
CA GLU A 173 -1.50 4.40 6.96
C GLU A 173 -2.18 3.03 6.88
N ILE A 174 -2.17 2.37 5.70
CA ILE A 174 -2.66 0.99 5.54
C ILE A 174 -1.89 0.04 6.44
N GLN A 175 -0.55 0.10 6.42
CA GLN A 175 0.27 -0.78 7.24
C GLN A 175 0.00 -0.57 8.74
N ALA A 176 -0.16 0.68 9.17
CA ALA A 176 -0.51 0.98 10.55
C ALA A 176 -1.85 0.33 10.93
N GLU A 177 -2.84 0.42 10.05
CA GLU A 177 -4.16 -0.18 10.27
C GLU A 177 -4.10 -1.71 10.30
N ASN A 178 -3.38 -2.34 9.38
CA ASN A 178 -3.17 -3.79 9.36
C ASN A 178 -2.55 -4.28 10.67
N LEU A 179 -1.55 -3.56 11.18
CA LEU A 179 -0.93 -3.87 12.48
C LEU A 179 -1.89 -3.74 13.66
N ARG A 180 -2.84 -2.78 13.62
CA ARG A 180 -3.87 -2.67 14.67
C ARG A 180 -4.79 -3.87 14.67
N ILE A 181 -5.20 -4.32 13.49
CA ILE A 181 -6.09 -5.48 13.32
C ILE A 181 -5.39 -6.77 13.79
N LEU A 182 -4.14 -6.96 13.37
CA LEU A 182 -3.32 -8.11 13.78
C LEU A 182 -3.10 -8.18 15.30
N LYS A 183 -3.02 -7.03 15.97
CA LYS A 183 -2.79 -6.93 17.41
C LYS A 183 -4.09 -6.79 18.21
N ALA A 184 -5.26 -6.76 17.55
CA ALA A 184 -6.54 -6.70 18.24
C ALA A 184 -6.83 -8.06 18.91
N PRO A 185 -7.36 -8.06 20.15
CA PRO A 185 -7.78 -9.31 20.79
C PRO A 185 -8.88 -9.97 19.96
N ALA A 186 -8.84 -11.31 19.87
CA ALA A 186 -9.88 -12.06 19.17
C ALA A 186 -11.26 -11.78 19.82
N PRO A 187 -12.32 -11.63 19.02
CA PRO A 187 -13.66 -11.44 19.57
C PRO A 187 -14.03 -12.67 20.42
N GLY A 188 -14.16 -12.46 21.74
CA GLY A 188 -14.45 -13.52 22.72
C GLY A 188 -13.38 -13.70 23.81
N THR A 189 -12.24 -13.03 23.73
CA THR A 189 -11.26 -13.01 24.83
C THR A 189 -11.47 -11.76 25.68
N THR A 190 -12.42 -11.80 26.60
CA THR A 190 -12.42 -10.86 27.73
C THR A 190 -11.29 -11.25 28.68
N ALA A 191 -10.46 -10.27 29.02
CA ALA A 191 -9.41 -10.40 30.03
C ALA A 191 -9.95 -10.81 31.40
#